data_AF-A0A0X3BJJ0-F1
#
_entry.id   AF-A0A0X3BJJ0-F1
#
_cell.length_a   1.000
_cell.length_b   1.000
_cell.length_c   1.000
_cell.angle_alpha   90.00
_cell.angle_beta   90.00
_cell.angle_gamma   90.00
#
_symmetry.space_group_name_H-M   'P 1'
#
loop_
_entity.id
_entity.type
_entity.pdbx_description
1 polymer ?
#
loop_
_entity_poly.entity_id
_entity_poly.type
_entity_poly.pdbx_seq_one_letter_code
_entity_poly.pdbx_strand_id
1 'polypeptide(L)'
;MKRPEILLIAVLVIAAILLPATVTAAAGTTELRIARYASDNRTVLDETTVDYLWMKENLPVYGDGRTHYYHQGPVLEEHWNNAHPGGEYDPWDSAEDVLGSILQKGDLGA
;
A
#
# COMPACT_ATOMS: atom_id res chain seq x y z
N MET A 1 38.12 30.21 -28.54
CA MET A 1 38.16 28.74 -28.41
C MET A 1 36.88 28.29 -27.73
N LYS A 2 35.97 27.62 -28.44
CA LYS A 2 34.78 27.02 -27.83
C LYS A 2 35.28 25.88 -26.93
N ARG A 3 35.12 26.02 -25.60
CA ARG A 3 35.52 24.95 -24.68
C ARG A 3 34.59 23.76 -24.92
N PRO A 4 35.10 22.60 -25.38
CA PRO A 4 34.27 21.46 -25.76
C PRO A 4 33.45 20.95 -24.55
N GLU A 5 33.93 21.17 -23.33
CA GLU A 5 33.19 20.88 -22.09
C GLU A 5 31.88 21.67 -21.98
N ILE A 6 31.90 22.96 -22.34
CA ILE A 6 30.71 23.82 -22.29
C ILE A 6 29.68 23.38 -23.33
N LEU A 7 30.15 22.95 -24.50
CA LEU A 7 29.28 22.40 -25.55
C LEU A 7 28.66 21.07 -25.11
N LEU A 8 29.44 20.18 -24.50
CA LEU A 8 28.96 18.90 -23.98
C LEU A 8 27.92 19.10 -22.88
N ILE A 9 28.19 20.01 -21.93
CA ILE A 9 27.24 20.35 -20.86
C ILE A 9 25.95 20.93 -21.45
N ALA A 10 26.05 21.84 -22.43
CA ALA A 10 24.88 22.41 -23.08
C ALA A 10 24.04 21.34 -23.80
N VAL A 11 24.68 20.39 -24.48
CA VAL A 11 23.98 19.26 -25.14
C VAL A 11 23.31 18.35 -24.12
N LEU A 12 23.96 18.04 -22.99
CA LEU A 12 23.38 17.21 -21.93
C LEU A 12 22.19 17.90 -21.25
N VAL A 13 22.25 19.21 -21.03
CA VAL A 13 21.12 19.99 -20.47
C VAL A 13 19.96 20.02 -21.45
N ILE A 14 20.22 20.24 -22.74
CA ILE A 14 19.17 20.22 -23.78
C ILE A 14 18.56 18.81 -23.90
N ALA A 15 19.38 17.75 -23.87
CA ALA A 15 18.89 16.38 -23.89
C ALA A 15 18.01 16.05 -22.66
N ALA A 16 18.37 16.53 -21.46
CA ALA A 16 17.57 16.35 -20.25
C ALA A 16 16.23 17.09 -20.29
N ILE A 17 16.18 18.28 -20.91
CA ILE A 17 14.94 19.06 -21.10
C ILE A 17 14.03 18.43 -22.17
N LEU A 18 14.64 17.84 -23.21
CA LEU A 18 13.92 17.23 -24.33
C LEU A 18 13.46 15.79 -24.08
N LEU A 19 13.87 15.16 -22.97
CA LEU A 19 13.34 13.86 -22.56
C LEU A 19 12.05 14.09 -21.75
N PRO A 20 10.85 13.86 -22.32
CA PRO A 20 9.65 13.75 -21.52
C PRO A 20 9.79 12.51 -20.65
N ALA A 21 10.27 12.68 -19.42
CA ALA A 21 10.18 11.67 -18.37
C ALA A 21 8.69 11.54 -18.01
N THR A 22 7.93 10.84 -18.85
CA THR A 22 6.60 10.38 -18.47
C THR A 22 6.82 9.25 -17.48
N VAL A 23 6.91 9.63 -16.20
CA VAL A 23 6.67 8.69 -15.11
C VAL A 23 5.22 8.26 -15.28
N THR A 24 5.01 7.14 -15.98
CA THR A 24 3.72 6.47 -16.00
C THR A 24 3.56 5.88 -14.61
N ALA A 25 2.94 6.66 -13.72
CA ALA A 25 2.35 6.07 -12.53
C ALA A 25 1.42 4.97 -13.02
N ALA A 26 1.65 3.72 -12.61
CA ALA A 26 0.70 2.65 -12.86
C ALA A 26 -0.66 3.15 -12.35
N ALA A 27 -1.63 3.27 -13.26
CA ALA A 27 -2.96 3.72 -12.87
C ALA A 27 -3.45 2.80 -11.75
N GLY A 28 -3.88 3.38 -10.63
CA GLY A 28 -4.46 2.61 -9.54
C GLY A 28 -5.66 1.81 -10.04
N THR A 29 -5.88 0.63 -9.48
CA THR A 29 -7.09 -0.16 -9.77
C THR A 29 -8.33 0.65 -9.42
N THR A 30 -9.17 0.95 -10.42
CA THR A 30 -10.38 1.78 -10.24
C THR A 30 -11.65 0.95 -10.02
N GLU A 31 -11.59 -0.35 -10.29
CA GLU A 31 -12.73 -1.26 -10.25
C GLU A 31 -12.35 -2.65 -9.75
N LEU A 32 -13.31 -3.33 -9.13
CA LEU A 32 -13.19 -4.71 -8.66
C LEU A 32 -14.27 -5.56 -9.30
N ARG A 33 -13.86 -6.73 -9.82
CA ARG A 33 -14.77 -7.78 -10.26
C ARG A 33 -15.00 -8.77 -9.13
N ILE A 34 -16.26 -8.92 -8.72
CA ILE A 34 -16.70 -9.83 -7.65
C ILE A 34 -17.48 -10.96 -8.33
N ALA A 35 -16.99 -12.18 -8.24
CA ALA A 35 -17.63 -13.35 -8.86
C ALA A 35 -17.92 -14.43 -7.82
N ARG A 36 -19.17 -14.91 -7.78
CA ARG A 36 -19.58 -16.06 -6.97
C ARG A 36 -19.45 -17.32 -7.79
N TYR A 37 -18.57 -18.23 -7.36
CA TYR A 37 -18.38 -19.52 -7.99
C TYR A 37 -19.30 -20.59 -7.37
N ALA A 38 -19.67 -21.59 -8.18
CA ALA A 38 -20.30 -22.81 -7.72
C ALA A 38 -19.32 -23.69 -6.94
N SER A 39 -19.81 -24.81 -6.38
CA SER A 39 -19.00 -25.76 -5.61
C SER A 39 -17.88 -26.43 -6.42
N ASP A 40 -17.92 -26.36 -7.75
CA ASP A 40 -16.87 -26.84 -8.65
C ASP A 40 -15.69 -25.88 -8.79
N ASN A 41 -15.74 -24.69 -8.15
CA ASN A 41 -14.78 -23.60 -8.23
C ASN A 41 -14.46 -23.14 -9.67
N ARG A 42 -15.36 -23.40 -10.63
CA ARG A 42 -15.17 -23.09 -12.05
C ARG A 42 -16.36 -22.36 -12.65
N THR A 43 -17.56 -22.80 -12.31
CA THR A 43 -18.79 -22.21 -12.84
C THR A 43 -19.10 -20.91 -12.10
N VAL A 44 -19.21 -19.79 -12.81
CA VAL A 44 -19.66 -18.50 -12.23
C VAL A 44 -21.19 -18.52 -12.16
N LEU A 45 -21.73 -18.37 -10.96
CA LEU A 45 -23.18 -18.33 -10.70
C LEU A 45 -23.74 -16.91 -10.75
N ASP A 46 -22.92 -15.91 -10.40
CA ASP A 46 -23.28 -14.50 -10.36
C ASP A 46 -22.00 -13.65 -10.37
N GLU A 47 -22.04 -12.47 -10.97
CA GLU A 47 -20.92 -11.53 -10.95
C GLU A 47 -21.36 -10.08 -11.02
N THR A 48 -20.57 -9.20 -10.40
CA THR A 48 -20.72 -7.76 -10.51
C THR A 48 -19.35 -7.10 -10.58
N THR A 49 -19.27 -5.98 -11.31
CA THR A 49 -18.12 -5.09 -11.28
C THR A 49 -18.54 -3.81 -10.56
N VAL A 50 -17.73 -3.39 -9.59
CA VAL A 50 -17.98 -2.18 -8.82
C VAL A 50 -16.76 -1.27 -8.87
N ASP A 51 -16.99 0.03 -9.01
CA ASP A 51 -15.93 1.03 -8.95
C ASP A 51 -15.75 1.58 -7.53
N TYR A 52 -14.69 2.37 -7.34
CA TYR A 52 -14.41 2.98 -6.04
C TYR A 52 -15.49 3.96 -5.57
N LEU A 53 -16.29 4.54 -6.48
CA LEU A 53 -17.39 5.44 -6.14
C LEU A 53 -18.55 4.65 -5.53
N TRP A 54 -18.97 3.58 -6.20
CA TRP A 54 -19.96 2.65 -5.67
C TRP A 54 -19.52 2.09 -4.32
N MET A 55 -18.26 1.68 -4.19
CA MET A 55 -17.74 1.14 -2.93
C MET A 55 -17.82 2.18 -1.80
N LYS A 56 -17.44 3.43 -2.07
CA LYS A 56 -17.52 4.52 -1.09
C LYS A 56 -18.95 4.81 -0.65
N GLU A 57 -19.91 4.71 -1.56
CA GLU A 57 -21.33 4.99 -1.29
C GLU A 57 -22.05 3.83 -0.59
N ASN A 58 -21.63 2.59 -0.82
CA ASN A 58 -22.36 1.39 -0.39
C ASN A 58 -21.67 0.59 0.73
N LEU A 59 -20.37 0.81 0.98
CA LEU A 59 -19.62 0.09 2.02
C LEU A 59 -19.25 1.04 3.18
N PRO A 60 -19.10 0.51 4.42
CA PRO A 60 -18.53 1.28 5.51
C PRO A 60 -17.13 1.77 5.15
N VAL A 61 -16.95 3.09 5.15
CA VAL A 61 -15.63 3.71 5.00
C VAL A 61 -14.98 3.80 6.37
N TYR A 62 -13.91 3.04 6.57
CA TYR A 62 -13.08 3.13 7.76
C TYR A 62 -12.04 4.23 7.56
N GLY A 63 -12.24 5.34 8.25
CA GLY A 63 -11.33 6.48 8.27
C GLY A 63 -12.01 7.81 7.98
N ASP A 64 -11.33 8.90 8.30
CA ASP A 64 -11.80 10.29 8.18
C ASP A 64 -11.12 11.06 7.04
N GLY A 65 -10.27 10.37 6.26
CA GLY A 65 -9.46 10.97 5.19
C GLY A 65 -8.36 11.92 5.67
N ARG A 66 -8.09 12.00 6.98
CA ARG A 66 -7.11 12.90 7.60
C ARG A 66 -6.12 12.13 8.47
N THR A 67 -6.64 11.20 9.24
CA THR A 67 -5.89 10.29 10.11
C THR A 67 -5.34 9.16 9.26
N HIS A 68 -4.02 8.95 9.33
CA HIS A 68 -3.40 7.78 8.73
C HIS A 68 -3.62 6.59 9.67
N TYR A 69 -4.38 5.59 9.20
CA TYR A 69 -4.58 4.35 9.95
C TYR A 69 -3.48 3.38 9.56
N TYR A 70 -2.69 2.96 10.53
CA TYR A 70 -1.74 1.87 10.36
C TYR A 70 -2.46 0.56 10.66
N HIS A 71 -2.08 -0.49 9.95
CA HIS A 71 -2.52 -1.85 10.25
C HIS A 71 -1.35 -2.57 10.89
N GLN A 72 -1.49 -2.96 12.15
CA GLN A 72 -0.56 -3.89 12.78
C GLN A 72 -1.00 -5.31 12.40
N GLY A 73 -0.04 -6.13 11.98
CA GLY A 73 -0.28 -7.56 11.83
C GLY A 73 -0.19 -8.26 13.19
N PRO A 74 -0.25 -9.60 13.22
CA PRO A 74 0.01 -10.32 14.45
C PRO A 74 1.40 -10.00 15.01
N VAL A 75 1.47 -9.72 16.31
CA VAL A 75 2.71 -9.54 17.07
C VAL A 75 3.42 -10.88 17.18
N LEU A 76 4.75 -10.86 17.10
CA LEU A 76 5.56 -12.05 17.29
C LEU A 76 5.73 -12.36 18.79
N GLU A 77 5.69 -13.65 19.15
CA GLU A 77 5.76 -14.13 20.54
C GLU A 77 6.97 -13.58 21.33
N GLU A 78 8.13 -13.43 20.69
CA GLU A 78 9.31 -12.83 21.35
C GLU A 78 9.05 -11.39 21.80
N HIS A 79 8.42 -10.59 20.93
CA HIS A 79 8.13 -9.19 21.21
C HIS A 79 7.02 -9.07 22.27
N TRP A 80 6.01 -9.94 22.21
CA TRP A 80 5.00 -10.05 23.26
C TRP A 80 5.61 -10.37 24.62
N ASN A 81 6.42 -11.43 24.71
CA ASN A 81 7.00 -11.86 25.98
C ASN A 81 7.94 -10.82 26.60
N ASN A 82 8.55 -9.96 25.76
CA ASN A 82 9.34 -8.83 26.22
C ASN A 82 8.47 -7.72 26.82
N ALA A 83 7.37 -7.35 26.15
CA ALA A 83 6.44 -6.30 26.58
C ALA A 83 5.55 -6.74 27.76
N HIS A 84 5.14 -8.02 27.80
CA HIS A 84 4.23 -8.59 28.80
C HIS A 84 4.84 -9.86 29.46
N PRO A 85 5.89 -9.73 30.29
CA PRO A 85 6.55 -10.89 30.89
C PRO A 85 5.60 -11.75 31.74
N GLY A 86 5.49 -13.02 31.39
CA GLY A 86 4.64 -13.99 32.10
C GLY A 86 3.14 -13.86 31.79
N GLY A 87 2.76 -12.98 30.84
CA GLY A 87 1.41 -12.94 30.29
C GLY A 87 1.12 -14.12 29.36
N GLU A 88 -0.15 -14.43 29.16
CA GLU A 88 -0.58 -15.34 28.09
C GLU A 88 -0.32 -14.66 26.74
N TYR A 89 0.24 -15.39 25.78
CA TYR A 89 0.56 -14.86 24.46
C TYR A 89 -0.71 -14.44 23.71
N ASP A 90 -0.86 -13.14 23.45
CA ASP A 90 -1.87 -12.59 22.55
C ASP A 90 -1.20 -12.11 21.24
N PRO A 91 -1.37 -12.83 20.13
CA PRO A 91 -0.80 -12.40 18.86
C PRO A 91 -1.50 -11.16 18.29
N TRP A 92 -2.69 -10.80 18.77
CA TRP A 92 -3.45 -9.69 18.20
C TRP A 92 -3.14 -8.35 18.81
N ASP A 93 -2.58 -8.32 20.03
CA ASP A 93 -2.23 -7.10 20.75
C ASP A 93 -3.32 -6.02 20.58
N SER A 94 -4.52 -6.28 21.11
CA SER A 94 -5.65 -5.35 20.92
C SER A 94 -5.40 -3.95 21.50
N ALA A 95 -4.39 -3.80 22.36
CA ALA A 95 -3.95 -2.53 22.92
C ALA A 95 -2.98 -1.78 21.99
N GLU A 96 -2.43 -2.47 20.98
CA GLU A 96 -1.45 -1.98 20.01
C GLU A 96 -0.21 -1.38 20.71
N ASP A 97 0.24 -2.01 21.80
CA ASP A 97 1.35 -1.54 22.64
C ASP A 97 2.67 -2.27 22.41
N VAL A 98 2.69 -3.34 21.62
CA VAL A 98 3.89 -4.14 21.31
C VAL A 98 4.50 -3.80 19.96
N LEU A 99 5.77 -3.43 19.98
CA LEU A 99 6.56 -3.19 18.76
C LEU A 99 7.19 -4.48 18.27
N GLY A 100 6.65 -5.08 17.20
CA GLY A 100 7.23 -6.24 16.51
C GLY A 100 6.20 -7.17 15.89
N SER A 101 5.49 -6.69 14.87
CA SER A 101 4.47 -7.48 14.18
C SER A 101 4.86 -7.88 12.76
N ILE A 102 4.23 -8.95 12.26
CA ILE A 102 4.45 -9.49 10.91
C ILE A 102 4.15 -8.45 9.82
N LEU A 103 3.26 -7.49 10.10
CA LEU A 103 2.93 -6.37 9.22
C LEU A 103 3.21 -5.03 9.88
N GLN A 104 4.34 -4.89 10.57
CA GLN A 104 4.76 -3.57 11.03
C GLN A 104 5.27 -2.76 9.83
N LYS A 105 4.35 -2.11 9.10
CA LYS A 105 4.75 -0.94 8.31
C LYS A 105 4.96 0.19 9.29
N GLY A 106 6.11 0.15 9.98
CA GLY A 106 6.62 1.28 10.71
C GLY A 106 6.57 2.49 9.80
N ASP A 107 6.26 3.65 10.36
CA ASP A 107 6.45 4.91 9.68
C ASP A 107 7.92 4.98 9.20
N LEU A 108 8.16 4.62 7.94
CA LEU A 108 9.46 4.71 7.28
C LEU A 108 9.75 6.16 6.86
N GLY A 109 9.04 7.14 7.41
CA GLY A 109 9.23 8.56 7.15
C GLY A 109 8.74 8.93 5.75
N ALA A 110 7.43 8.82 5.51
CA ALA A 110 6.81 9.47 4.37
C ALA A 110 6.67 10.99 4.61
#